data_AF-A0A537MG31-F1
#
_entry.id   AF-A0A537MG31-F1
#
_cell.length_a   1.000
_cell.length_b   1.000
_cell.length_c   1.000
_cell.angle_alpha   90.00
_cell.angle_beta   90.00
_cell.angle_gamma   90.00
#
_symmetry.space_group_name_H-M   'P 1'
#
loop_
_entity.id
_entity.type
_entity.pdbx_description
1 polymer ?
#
loop_
_entity_poly.entity_id
_entity_poly.type
_entity_poly.pdbx_seq_one_letter_code
_entity_poly.pdbx_strand_id
1 'polypeptide(L)'
;MERRGEACHGDGLTAVRSTCLALPEILGFLLLAAAQGPAHPPPPPGSALERFFVGRTEGSGIVHIIMSGRHAVRDRATGRMQGGTLVLDQVVEEEGKPARRRVWRLTRGAANAVTGTISDARGAVAGEVSGATLHLRYRLAEGPSVEQWITLQPGGRAASNRMTIRRFGFNVATVETTVRRVD
;
A
#
# COMPACT_ATOMS: atom_id res chain seq x y z
N MET A 1 7.44 12.19 -60.21
CA MET A 1 8.41 12.76 -61.15
C MET A 1 7.62 12.95 -62.44
N GLU A 2 7.14 14.13 -62.80
CA GLU A 2 7.81 15.41 -62.86
C GLU A 2 6.78 16.53 -63.15
N ARG A 3 6.94 17.69 -62.46
CA ARG A 3 6.53 19.09 -62.77
C ARG A 3 5.03 19.40 -63.06
N ARG A 4 4.31 20.13 -62.20
CA ARG A 4 4.31 21.61 -61.94
C ARG A 4 4.15 22.46 -63.21
N GLY A 5 3.13 23.35 -63.22
CA GLY A 5 3.07 24.47 -64.17
C GLY A 5 1.71 25.14 -64.27
N GLU A 6 1.48 26.10 -63.38
CA GLU A 6 0.34 27.02 -63.26
C GLU A 6 0.29 28.07 -64.41
N ALA A 7 -0.90 28.52 -64.81
CA ALA A 7 -1.20 29.90 -65.22
C ALA A 7 -2.67 30.06 -65.66
N CYS A 8 -3.43 30.89 -64.94
CA CYS A 8 -4.53 31.66 -65.53
C CYS A 8 -4.41 33.11 -65.02
N HIS A 9 -4.19 34.00 -65.98
CA HIS A 9 -4.18 35.46 -65.88
C HIS A 9 -5.63 35.99 -65.85
N GLY A 10 -5.88 37.15 -65.25
CA GLY A 10 -7.18 37.81 -65.32
C GLY A 10 -7.26 39.09 -64.49
N ASP A 11 -6.63 40.15 -65.00
CA ASP A 11 -6.76 41.55 -64.60
C ASP A 11 -8.22 42.05 -64.54
N GLY A 12 -8.50 43.02 -63.66
CA GLY A 12 -9.76 43.77 -63.78
C GLY A 12 -10.17 44.71 -62.65
N LEU A 13 -9.41 45.79 -62.46
CA LEU A 13 -9.94 47.17 -62.26
C LEU A 13 -10.80 47.56 -61.02
N THR A 14 -10.22 48.53 -60.29
CA THR A 14 -10.81 49.80 -59.80
C THR A 14 -10.87 49.99 -58.29
N ALA A 15 -10.19 51.07 -57.89
CA ALA A 15 -9.97 51.61 -56.56
C ALA A 15 -11.24 51.97 -55.76
N VAL A 16 -11.13 51.83 -54.43
CA VAL A 16 -11.55 52.88 -53.49
C VAL A 16 -10.53 52.91 -52.34
N ARG A 17 -9.88 54.07 -52.16
CA ARG A 17 -9.12 54.40 -50.96
C ARG A 17 -10.11 55.00 -49.96
N SER A 18 -10.16 54.48 -48.74
CA SER A 18 -10.57 55.26 -47.58
C SER A 18 -9.92 54.71 -46.31
N THR A 19 -9.26 55.62 -45.62
CA THR A 19 -8.41 55.41 -44.46
C THR A 19 -9.23 55.40 -43.17
N CYS A 20 -8.65 54.77 -42.14
CA CYS A 20 -8.70 55.12 -40.71
C CYS A 20 -9.45 54.20 -39.73
N LEU A 21 -8.65 53.80 -38.74
CA LEU A 21 -8.95 53.60 -37.32
C LEU A 21 -9.41 52.20 -36.86
N ALA A 22 -8.39 51.39 -36.62
CA ALA A 22 -8.13 50.54 -35.44
C ALA A 22 -9.20 50.49 -34.33
N LEU A 23 -9.51 49.26 -33.92
CA LEU A 23 -9.55 48.78 -32.52
C LEU A 23 -9.61 47.24 -32.56
N PRO A 24 -8.65 46.50 -31.96
CA PRO A 24 -8.68 45.04 -31.94
C PRO A 24 -9.58 44.51 -30.81
N GLU A 25 -10.35 43.47 -31.13
CA GLU A 25 -11.10 42.68 -30.17
C GLU A 25 -10.12 41.95 -29.22
N ILE A 26 -10.16 42.29 -27.94
CA ILE A 26 -9.41 41.58 -26.91
C ILE A 26 -10.22 40.35 -26.50
N LEU A 27 -10.01 39.26 -27.22
CA LEU A 27 -10.43 37.92 -26.84
C LEU A 27 -9.63 37.50 -25.60
N GLY A 28 -10.26 37.54 -24.42
CA GLY A 28 -9.67 37.12 -23.15
C GLY A 28 -9.39 35.62 -23.15
N PHE A 29 -8.17 35.23 -23.53
CA PHE A 29 -7.67 33.87 -23.38
C PHE A 29 -7.15 33.68 -21.95
N LEU A 30 -7.89 32.91 -21.16
CA LEU A 30 -7.55 32.49 -19.82
C LEU A 30 -6.34 31.53 -19.87
N LEU A 31 -5.11 32.02 -19.65
CA LEU A 31 -3.93 31.16 -19.45
C LEU A 31 -3.82 30.77 -17.97
N LEU A 32 -4.32 29.58 -17.63
CA LEU A 32 -4.01 28.90 -16.38
C LEU A 32 -2.63 28.26 -16.52
N ALA A 33 -1.58 28.96 -16.07
CA ALA A 33 -0.23 28.41 -16.00
C ALA A 33 -0.14 27.39 -14.85
N ALA A 34 -0.27 26.10 -15.16
CA ALA A 34 0.08 25.03 -14.23
C ALA A 34 1.61 24.92 -14.14
N ALA A 35 2.19 25.41 -13.05
CA ALA A 35 3.60 25.21 -12.73
C ALA A 35 3.84 23.71 -12.45
N GLN A 36 4.31 22.97 -13.44
CA GLN A 36 4.76 21.59 -13.27
C GLN A 36 6.21 21.63 -12.76
N GLY A 37 6.39 21.49 -11.44
CA GLY A 37 7.70 21.26 -10.83
C GLY A 37 8.33 19.95 -11.33
N PRO A 38 9.62 19.71 -11.07
CA PRO A 38 10.32 18.52 -11.55
C PRO A 38 9.58 17.25 -11.07
N ALA A 39 9.20 16.40 -12.03
CA ALA A 39 8.55 15.14 -11.75
C ALA A 39 9.52 14.23 -10.96
N HIS A 40 9.20 13.98 -9.69
CA HIS A 40 9.86 12.95 -8.91
C HIS A 40 9.57 11.59 -9.57
N PRO A 41 10.56 10.71 -9.78
CA PRO A 41 10.28 9.35 -10.26
C PRO A 41 9.30 8.68 -9.28
N PRO A 42 8.26 7.97 -9.78
CA PRO A 42 7.31 7.31 -8.90
C PRO A 42 8.07 6.36 -7.98
N PRO A 43 7.75 6.32 -6.67
CA PRO A 43 8.39 5.39 -5.76
C PRO A 43 8.18 3.95 -6.29
N PRO A 44 9.15 3.03 -6.09
CA PRO A 44 8.99 1.64 -6.52
C PRO A 44 7.66 1.08 -5.98
N PRO A 45 6.91 0.32 -6.79
CA PRO A 45 5.53 -0.04 -6.46
C PRO A 45 5.45 -0.77 -5.12
N GLY A 46 4.69 -0.18 -4.21
CA GLY A 46 4.34 -0.73 -2.91
C GLY A 46 4.75 0.16 -1.73
N SER A 47 4.02 0.07 -0.62
CA SER A 47 4.34 0.81 0.61
C SER A 47 5.61 0.28 1.30
N ALA A 48 6.17 1.04 2.26
CA ALA A 48 7.32 0.57 3.04
C ALA A 48 7.04 -0.77 3.75
N LEU A 49 5.80 -0.99 4.19
CA LEU A 49 5.33 -2.24 4.79
C LEU A 49 5.26 -3.37 3.76
N GLU A 50 4.74 -3.13 2.57
CA GLU A 50 4.73 -4.15 1.51
C GLU A 50 6.16 -4.54 1.12
N ARG A 51 7.05 -3.56 0.94
CA ARG A 51 8.48 -3.84 0.69
C ARG A 51 9.14 -4.61 1.84
N PHE A 52 8.72 -4.37 3.08
CA PHE A 52 9.25 -5.12 4.23
C PHE A 52 8.86 -6.59 4.18
N PHE A 53 7.61 -6.86 3.81
CA PHE A 53 7.05 -8.21 3.83
C PHE A 53 7.24 -9.01 2.53
N VAL A 54 7.51 -8.35 1.40
CA VAL A 54 7.93 -9.03 0.16
C VAL A 54 9.33 -9.62 0.37
N GLY A 55 9.49 -10.90 0.05
CA GLY A 55 10.71 -11.66 0.34
C GLY A 55 10.54 -12.60 1.53
N ARG A 56 11.62 -12.83 2.30
CA ARG A 56 11.61 -13.77 3.43
C ARG A 56 11.72 -13.03 4.74
N THR A 57 10.85 -13.37 5.69
CA THR A 57 10.93 -12.84 7.05
C THR A 57 10.96 -13.95 8.08
N GLU A 58 11.65 -13.67 9.19
CA GLU A 58 11.66 -14.51 10.38
C GLU A 58 11.31 -13.67 11.60
N GLY A 59 10.38 -14.18 12.40
CA GLY A 59 9.95 -13.59 13.66
C GLY A 59 10.32 -14.46 14.86
N SER A 60 10.61 -13.80 15.98
CA SER A 60 10.87 -14.46 17.25
C SER A 60 10.40 -13.60 18.41
N GLY A 61 9.86 -14.22 19.44
CA GLY A 61 9.50 -13.54 20.68
C GLY A 61 8.72 -14.43 21.63
N ILE A 62 7.76 -13.84 22.32
CA ILE A 62 7.01 -14.49 23.40
C ILE A 62 5.51 -14.28 23.18
N VAL A 63 4.75 -15.34 23.43
CA VAL A 63 3.33 -15.23 23.75
C VAL A 63 3.14 -15.41 25.26
N HIS A 64 2.43 -14.49 25.89
CA HIS A 64 2.03 -14.60 27.27
C HIS A 64 0.54 -14.97 27.31
N ILE A 65 0.21 -16.11 27.91
CA ILE A 65 -1.15 -16.63 28.01
C ILE A 65 -1.56 -16.61 29.47
N ILE A 66 -2.78 -16.12 29.74
CA ILE A 66 -3.32 -16.11 31.09
C ILE A 66 -3.30 -17.54 31.67
N MET A 67 -2.84 -17.67 32.92
CA MET A 67 -2.65 -18.94 33.65
C MET A 67 -1.58 -19.91 33.09
N SER A 68 -1.23 -19.88 31.79
CA SER A 68 -0.22 -20.79 31.21
C SER A 68 1.20 -20.19 31.21
N GLY A 69 1.33 -18.87 31.37
CA GLY A 69 2.63 -18.21 31.50
C GLY A 69 3.19 -17.72 30.16
N ARG A 70 4.51 -17.78 29.99
CA ARG A 70 5.23 -17.27 28.82
C ARG A 70 5.72 -18.45 27.99
N HIS A 71 5.48 -18.41 26.68
CA HIS A 71 5.90 -19.44 25.74
C HIS A 71 6.68 -18.81 24.60
N ALA A 72 7.76 -19.46 24.18
CA ALA A 72 8.49 -19.02 23.00
C ALA A 72 7.64 -19.15 21.74
N VAL A 73 7.71 -18.15 20.88
CA VAL A 73 7.09 -18.20 19.54
C VAL A 73 8.10 -17.79 18.49
N ARG A 74 8.09 -18.52 17.38
CA ARG A 74 8.85 -18.23 16.17
C ARG A 74 7.92 -18.28 14.97
N ASP A 75 8.22 -17.49 13.97
CA ASP A 75 7.50 -17.57 12.71
C ASP A 75 8.44 -17.34 11.53
N ARG A 76 8.09 -17.94 10.39
CA ARG A 76 8.76 -17.71 9.11
C ARG A 76 7.70 -17.43 8.08
N ALA A 77 7.92 -16.42 7.24
CA ALA A 77 7.00 -16.11 6.15
C ALA A 77 7.73 -15.84 4.85
N THR A 78 7.07 -16.18 3.74
CA THR A 78 7.45 -15.73 2.40
C THR A 78 6.34 -14.87 1.84
N GLY A 79 6.67 -13.64 1.46
CA GLY A 79 5.72 -12.66 0.95
C GLY A 79 5.95 -12.30 -0.51
N ARG A 80 4.85 -12.01 -1.20
CA ARG A 80 4.82 -11.61 -2.61
C ARG A 80 3.60 -10.74 -2.91
N MET A 81 3.72 -9.88 -3.92
CA MET A 81 2.57 -9.16 -4.48
C MET A 81 1.88 -10.00 -5.56
N GLN A 82 0.55 -10.05 -5.52
CA GLN A 82 -0.30 -10.61 -6.56
C GLN A 82 -1.46 -9.66 -6.84
N GLY A 83 -1.45 -9.02 -8.01
CA GLY A 83 -2.55 -8.14 -8.42
C GLY A 83 -2.87 -7.00 -7.42
N GLY A 84 -1.85 -6.45 -6.75
CA GLY A 84 -2.01 -5.42 -5.71
C GLY A 84 -2.31 -5.95 -4.30
N THR A 85 -2.44 -7.27 -4.13
CA THR A 85 -2.58 -7.92 -2.82
C THR A 85 -1.23 -8.47 -2.35
N LEU A 86 -0.83 -8.13 -1.13
CA LEU A 86 0.28 -8.77 -0.42
C LEU A 86 -0.19 -10.13 0.09
N VAL A 87 0.45 -11.20 -0.39
CA VAL A 87 0.20 -12.57 0.07
C VAL A 87 1.38 -13.04 0.90
N LEU A 88 1.13 -13.51 2.12
CA LEU A 88 2.14 -14.05 3.04
C LEU A 88 1.83 -15.51 3.35
N ASP A 89 2.71 -16.41 2.95
CA ASP A 89 2.70 -17.81 3.34
C ASP A 89 3.54 -17.96 4.61
N GLN A 90 2.89 -18.13 5.76
CA GLN A 90 3.51 -18.11 7.10
C GLN A 90 3.42 -19.48 7.79
N VAL A 91 4.50 -19.85 8.49
CA VAL A 91 4.54 -20.95 9.46
C VAL A 91 4.82 -20.36 10.83
N VAL A 92 4.03 -20.73 11.84
CA VAL A 92 4.17 -20.29 13.23
C VAL A 92 4.43 -21.51 14.11
N GLU A 93 5.48 -21.44 14.92
CA GLU A 93 5.89 -22.43 15.90
C GLU A 93 5.75 -21.80 17.29
N GLU A 94 4.87 -22.36 18.12
CA GLU A 94 4.70 -21.95 19.52
C GLU A 94 5.10 -23.12 20.41
N GLU A 95 5.89 -22.84 21.44
CA GLU A 95 6.36 -23.84 22.40
C GLU A 95 5.19 -24.64 22.99
N GLY A 96 5.32 -25.96 22.98
CA GLY A 96 4.29 -26.87 23.48
C GLY A 96 3.07 -27.05 22.56
N LYS A 97 3.09 -26.49 21.34
CA LYS A 97 2.00 -26.64 20.37
C LYS A 97 2.49 -27.11 18.99
N PRO A 98 1.65 -27.81 18.21
CA PRO A 98 1.96 -28.12 16.82
C PRO A 98 2.17 -26.84 15.99
N ALA A 99 3.10 -26.90 15.04
CA ALA A 99 3.29 -25.83 14.08
C ALA A 99 2.01 -25.62 13.26
N ARG A 100 1.68 -24.36 12.98
CA ARG A 100 0.49 -23.97 12.22
C ARG A 100 0.87 -23.12 11.02
N ARG A 101 0.14 -23.31 9.92
CA ARG A 101 0.28 -22.52 8.70
C ARG A 101 -0.80 -21.44 8.65
N ARG A 102 -0.39 -20.23 8.28
CA ARG A 102 -1.29 -19.09 8.10
C ARG A 102 -1.01 -18.49 6.72
N VAL A 103 -2.07 -18.20 5.97
CA VAL A 103 -1.95 -17.47 4.70
C VAL A 103 -2.65 -16.15 4.84
N TRP A 104 -1.89 -15.06 4.82
CA TRP A 104 -2.43 -13.71 4.81
C TRP A 104 -2.63 -13.22 3.38
N ARG A 105 -3.70 -12.48 3.15
CA ARG A 105 -3.94 -11.70 1.93
C ARG A 105 -4.36 -10.31 2.34
N LEU A 106 -3.50 -9.32 2.16
CA LEU A 106 -3.74 -7.94 2.57
C LEU A 106 -3.73 -7.03 1.34
N THR A 107 -4.74 -6.18 1.23
CA THR A 107 -4.88 -5.18 0.17
C THR A 107 -4.96 -3.81 0.80
N ARG A 108 -4.15 -2.88 0.30
CA ARG A 108 -4.23 -1.47 0.70
C ARG A 108 -5.28 -0.75 -0.14
N GLY A 109 -6.19 -0.06 0.53
CA GLY A 109 -7.21 0.79 -0.08
C GLY A 109 -6.87 2.28 0.01
N ALA A 110 -7.88 3.11 -0.30
CA ALA A 110 -7.80 4.56 -0.14
C ALA A 110 -7.61 4.96 1.33
N ALA A 111 -7.13 6.18 1.56
CA ALA A 111 -6.97 6.77 2.90
C ALA A 111 -6.22 5.86 3.91
N ASN A 112 -5.25 5.09 3.42
CA ASN A 112 -4.45 4.13 4.19
C ASN A 112 -5.22 2.94 4.80
N ALA A 113 -6.47 2.72 4.42
CA ALA A 113 -7.21 1.54 4.83
C ALA A 113 -6.52 0.25 4.36
N VAL A 114 -6.61 -0.80 5.15
CA VAL A 114 -6.14 -2.14 4.81
C VAL A 114 -7.29 -3.11 5.03
N THR A 115 -7.56 -3.95 4.04
CA THR A 115 -8.52 -5.04 4.14
C THR A 115 -7.83 -6.34 3.76
N GLY A 116 -8.40 -7.46 4.20
CA GLY A 116 -7.78 -8.73 3.88
C GLY A 116 -8.46 -9.94 4.46
N THR A 117 -7.77 -11.06 4.34
CA THR A 117 -8.15 -12.34 4.93
C THR A 117 -6.93 -13.02 5.53
N ILE A 118 -7.21 -13.95 6.44
CA ILE A 118 -6.22 -14.88 6.96
C ILE A 118 -6.86 -16.24 7.18
N SER A 119 -6.14 -17.31 6.85
CA SER A 119 -6.67 -18.67 6.77
C SER A 119 -7.22 -19.24 8.09
N ASP A 120 -6.79 -18.74 9.24
CA ASP A 120 -7.25 -19.18 10.57
C ASP A 120 -8.22 -18.18 11.24
N ALA A 121 -8.68 -17.16 10.51
CA ALA A 121 -9.70 -16.25 10.97
C ALA A 121 -11.09 -16.58 10.41
N ARG A 122 -12.11 -16.12 11.11
CA ARG A 122 -13.47 -15.98 10.57
C ARG A 122 -13.68 -14.52 10.17
N GLY A 123 -14.07 -14.32 8.91
CA GLY A 123 -14.37 -13.00 8.37
C GLY A 123 -13.14 -12.23 7.89
N ALA A 124 -13.33 -10.94 7.65
CA ALA A 124 -12.30 -10.07 7.09
C ALA A 124 -11.30 -9.59 8.16
N VAL A 125 -10.07 -9.38 7.72
CA VAL A 125 -9.09 -8.54 8.40
C VAL A 125 -9.37 -7.09 8.01
N ALA A 126 -9.46 -6.21 8.99
CA ALA A 126 -9.61 -4.77 8.77
C ALA A 126 -8.48 -4.02 9.48
N GLY A 127 -8.00 -2.95 8.88
CA GLY A 127 -6.86 -2.24 9.43
C GLY A 127 -6.56 -0.94 8.70
N GLU A 128 -5.43 -0.36 9.08
CA GLU A 128 -4.93 0.89 8.51
C GLU A 128 -3.42 0.99 8.65
N VAL A 129 -2.82 1.80 7.79
CA VAL A 129 -1.41 2.18 7.89
C VAL A 129 -1.31 3.62 8.39
N SER A 130 -0.58 3.82 9.48
CA SER A 130 -0.24 5.13 10.02
C SER A 130 1.28 5.25 10.17
N GLY A 131 1.90 6.05 9.29
CA GLY A 131 3.36 6.16 9.21
C GLY A 131 4.03 4.80 8.95
N ALA A 132 4.85 4.36 9.90
CA ALA A 132 5.56 3.08 9.87
C ALA A 132 4.77 1.91 10.48
N THR A 133 3.54 2.14 10.95
CA THR A 133 2.74 1.17 11.70
C THR A 133 1.57 0.66 10.88
N LEU A 134 1.43 -0.66 10.80
CA LEU A 134 0.24 -1.37 10.35
C LEU A 134 -0.57 -1.80 11.57
N HIS A 135 -1.81 -1.33 11.67
CA HIS A 135 -2.75 -1.75 12.71
C HIS A 135 -3.81 -2.65 12.08
N LEU A 136 -4.00 -3.86 12.62
CA LEU A 136 -4.94 -4.87 12.14
C LEU A 136 -5.88 -5.31 13.26
N ARG A 137 -7.13 -5.58 12.88
CA ARG A 137 -8.19 -6.16 13.70
C ARG A 137 -8.84 -7.30 12.96
N TYR A 138 -9.00 -8.43 13.63
CA TYR A 138 -9.64 -9.62 13.07
C TYR A 138 -10.13 -10.56 14.17
N ARG A 139 -10.80 -11.65 13.79
CA ARG A 139 -11.33 -12.64 14.73
C ARG A 139 -10.87 -14.03 14.33
N LEU A 140 -10.23 -14.75 15.25
CA LEU A 140 -9.82 -16.13 15.03
C LEU A 140 -11.05 -17.03 14.85
N ALA A 141 -10.88 -18.14 14.14
CA ALA A 141 -11.98 -19.05 13.86
C ALA A 141 -12.60 -19.62 15.13
N GLU A 142 -11.80 -19.89 16.15
CA GLU A 142 -12.27 -20.38 17.45
C GLU A 142 -12.95 -19.31 18.32
N GLY A 143 -13.00 -18.06 17.86
CA GLY A 143 -13.82 -17.00 18.45
C GLY A 143 -13.11 -15.82 19.13
N PRO A 144 -11.85 -15.88 19.59
CA PRO A 144 -11.15 -14.71 20.12
C PRO A 144 -10.99 -13.58 19.10
N SER A 145 -11.07 -12.33 19.54
CA SER A 145 -10.67 -11.17 18.74
C SER A 145 -9.18 -10.89 18.91
N VAL A 146 -8.56 -10.40 17.84
CA VAL A 146 -7.15 -10.03 17.81
C VAL A 146 -7.04 -8.59 17.36
N GLU A 147 -6.19 -7.85 18.08
CA GLU A 147 -5.76 -6.51 17.75
C GLU A 147 -4.24 -6.53 17.65
N GLN A 148 -3.68 -6.09 16.53
CA GLN A 148 -2.28 -6.29 16.19
C GLN A 148 -1.68 -5.02 15.62
N TRP A 149 -0.49 -4.66 16.10
CA TRP A 149 0.32 -3.57 15.57
C TRP A 149 1.65 -4.12 15.11
N ILE A 150 2.00 -3.82 13.87
CA ILE A 150 3.32 -4.08 13.30
C ILE A 150 3.96 -2.73 13.00
N THR A 151 5.07 -2.40 13.63
CA THR A 151 5.77 -1.13 13.43
C THR A 151 7.16 -1.39 12.86
N LEU A 152 7.44 -0.84 11.68
CA LEU A 152 8.77 -0.91 11.09
C LEU A 152 9.77 -0.14 11.95
N GLN A 153 10.91 -0.76 12.21
CA GLN A 153 12.04 -0.09 12.85
C GLN A 153 12.79 0.77 11.83
N PRO A 154 13.54 1.79 12.30
CA PRO A 154 14.46 2.54 11.45
C PRO A 154 15.35 1.60 10.62
N GLY A 155 15.54 1.92 9.34
CA GLY A 155 16.30 1.09 8.40
C GLY A 155 15.49 -0.01 7.70
N GLY A 156 14.23 -0.26 8.09
CA GLY A 156 13.30 -1.09 7.30
C GLY A 156 13.69 -2.58 7.18
N ARG A 157 14.62 -3.06 8.01
CA ARG A 157 15.06 -4.47 8.06
C ARG A 157 14.41 -5.27 9.18
N ALA A 158 13.79 -4.59 10.15
CA ALA A 158 13.11 -5.20 11.27
C ALA A 158 11.79 -4.48 11.55
N ALA A 159 10.87 -5.18 12.20
CA ALA A 159 9.61 -4.65 12.70
C ALA A 159 9.32 -5.23 14.08
N SER A 160 8.75 -4.42 14.97
CA SER A 160 8.09 -4.96 16.17
C SER A 160 6.69 -5.41 15.80
N ASN A 161 6.23 -6.50 16.42
CA ASN A 161 4.87 -6.99 16.32
C ASN A 161 4.32 -7.18 17.72
N ARG A 162 3.20 -6.51 18.00
CA ARG A 162 2.48 -6.59 19.27
C ARG A 162 1.04 -7.00 18.98
N MET A 163 0.57 -8.05 19.63
CA MET A 163 -0.83 -8.49 19.55
C MET A 163 -1.47 -8.55 20.93
N THR A 164 -2.76 -8.22 20.99
CA THR A 164 -3.63 -8.51 22.13
C THR A 164 -4.77 -9.40 21.66
N ILE A 165 -4.95 -10.52 22.35
CA ILE A 165 -5.98 -11.52 22.06
C ILE A 165 -7.02 -11.45 23.17
N ARG A 166 -8.29 -11.25 22.80
CA ARG A 166 -9.39 -11.12 23.74
C ARG A 166 -10.47 -12.16 23.49
N ARG A 167 -11.04 -12.71 24.57
CA ARG A 167 -12.22 -13.58 24.51
C ARG A 167 -13.29 -13.03 25.45
N PHE A 168 -14.50 -12.81 24.93
CA PHE A 168 -15.60 -12.19 25.68
C PHE A 168 -15.22 -10.86 26.36
N GLY A 169 -14.35 -10.06 25.74
CA GLY A 169 -13.87 -8.79 26.27
C GLY A 169 -12.63 -8.89 27.19
N PHE A 170 -12.31 -10.07 27.71
CA PHE A 170 -11.15 -10.27 28.58
C PHE A 170 -9.87 -10.53 27.78
N ASN A 171 -8.75 -9.94 28.22
CA ASN A 171 -7.44 -10.26 27.67
C ASN A 171 -7.04 -11.68 28.10
N VAL A 172 -6.85 -12.56 27.12
CA VAL A 172 -6.45 -13.96 27.35
C VAL A 172 -5.01 -14.23 26.94
N ALA A 173 -4.45 -13.42 26.04
CA ALA A 173 -3.05 -13.50 25.67
C ALA A 173 -2.52 -12.21 25.05
N THR A 174 -1.22 -11.98 25.21
CA THR A 174 -0.46 -10.98 24.47
C THR A 174 0.69 -11.63 23.73
N VAL A 175 1.03 -11.07 22.57
CA VAL A 175 2.17 -11.54 21.75
C VAL A 175 3.10 -10.35 21.54
N GLU A 176 4.39 -10.57 21.73
CA GLU A 176 5.42 -9.61 21.40
C GLU A 176 6.54 -10.32 20.64
N THR A 177 6.74 -9.96 19.38
CA THR A 177 7.83 -10.49 18.55
C THR A 177 8.58 -9.39 17.83
N THR A 178 9.82 -9.71 17.44
CA THR A 178 10.54 -8.94 16.42
C THR A 178 10.59 -9.76 15.16
N VAL A 179 10.14 -9.17 14.05
CA VAL A 179 10.20 -9.74 12.70
C VAL A 179 11.36 -9.10 11.96
N ARG A 180 12.17 -9.89 11.26
CA ARG A 180 13.33 -9.43 10.49
C ARG A 180 13.26 -9.96 9.07
N ARG A 181 13.75 -9.17 8.11
CA ARG A 181 14.04 -9.65 6.76
C ARG A 181 15.33 -10.46 6.76
N VAL A 182 15.33 -11.59 6.08
CA VAL A 182 16.47 -12.55 6.04
C VAL A 182 17.02 -12.78 4.63
N ASP A 183 16.47 -12.08 3.66
CA ASP A 183 16.98 -11.92 2.30
C ASP A 183 17.69 -10.57 2.11
#